data_AF-T0L3D2-F1
#
_entry.id   AF-T0L3D2-F1
#
_cell.length_a   1.000
_cell.length_b   1.000
_cell.length_c   1.000
_cell.angle_alpha   90.00
_cell.angle_beta   90.00
_cell.angle_gamma   90.00
#
_symmetry.space_group_name_H-M   'P 1'
#
loop_
_entity.id
_entity.type
_entity.pdbx_description
1 polymer ?
#
loop_
_entity_poly.entity_id
_entity_poly.type
_entity_poly.pdbx_seq_one_letter_code
_entity_poly.pdbx_strand_id
1 'polypeptide(L)'
;MNYKRKISKYKSLTLNLLLGSFFTKSISPKSYKLINNIILDENIKNKLIYNLILIITFKCRINENKNEMLKEGLNGLKNLLPLCSNEEYYMVNYNIGVVYHTLGYIGFAEKYYKECLSSNNMELKRLSRLNLLIIYKKNNSVCYRKYYEEDDFC
;
A
#
# COMPACT_ATOMS: atom_id res chain seq x y z
N MET A 1 20.49 26.86 -23.92
CA MET A 1 20.34 26.11 -22.64
C MET A 1 19.38 24.96 -22.86
N ASN A 2 19.91 23.74 -23.07
CA ASN A 2 19.11 22.54 -23.31
C ASN A 2 18.77 21.88 -21.97
N TYR A 3 17.57 22.16 -21.43
CA TYR A 3 16.99 21.36 -20.36
C TYR A 3 16.61 19.99 -20.93
N LYS A 4 17.57 19.06 -20.93
CA LYS A 4 17.25 17.63 -21.10
C LYS A 4 16.28 17.27 -19.97
N ARG A 5 14.98 17.20 -20.29
CA ARG A 5 13.97 16.49 -19.49
C ARG A 5 14.53 15.09 -19.25
N LYS A 6 15.16 14.86 -18.09
CA LYS A 6 15.43 13.52 -17.59
C LYS A 6 14.05 12.92 -17.33
N ILE A 7 13.52 12.27 -18.36
CA ILE A 7 12.38 11.37 -18.22
C ILE A 7 12.82 10.39 -17.14
N SER A 8 12.22 10.56 -15.97
CA SER A 8 12.47 9.73 -14.81
C SER A 8 12.39 8.27 -15.24
N LYS A 9 13.50 7.54 -15.09
CA LYS A 9 13.60 6.09 -15.33
C LYS A 9 12.59 5.29 -14.48
N TYR A 10 11.86 5.96 -13.60
CA TYR A 10 10.86 5.45 -12.68
C TYR A 10 9.42 5.63 -13.17
N LYS A 11 9.20 5.91 -14.46
CA LYS A 11 7.86 5.87 -15.08
C LYS A 11 7.17 4.50 -14.94
N SER A 12 7.92 3.43 -14.63
CA SER A 12 7.40 2.10 -14.29
C SER A 12 7.27 1.83 -12.78
N LEU A 13 7.52 2.83 -11.93
CA LEU A 13 7.14 2.78 -10.52
C LEU A 13 5.65 3.16 -10.38
N THR A 14 4.82 2.72 -11.32
CA THR A 14 3.46 2.32 -11.01
C THR A 14 3.62 1.29 -9.90
N LEU A 15 3.48 1.78 -8.67
CA LEU A 15 3.66 1.08 -7.40
C LEU A 15 2.61 -0.03 -7.33
N ASN A 16 2.81 -1.07 -8.14
CA ASN A 16 2.06 -2.30 -8.09
C ASN A 16 2.15 -2.80 -6.64
N LEU A 17 1.12 -2.59 -5.84
CA LEU A 17 0.63 -3.66 -4.97
C LEU A 17 1.68 -4.10 -3.92
N LEU A 18 2.55 -3.16 -3.56
CA LEU A 18 3.84 -3.35 -2.91
C LEU A 18 3.69 -3.29 -1.39
N LEU A 19 2.78 -4.07 -0.86
CA LEU A 19 2.96 -4.69 0.46
C LEU A 19 2.69 -6.20 0.41
N GLY A 20 2.15 -6.72 -0.71
CA GLY A 20 1.93 -8.15 -0.94
C GLY A 20 3.11 -8.90 -1.57
N SER A 21 4.04 -8.21 -2.26
CA SER A 21 5.25 -8.84 -2.78
C SER A 21 6.37 -8.71 -1.75
N PHE A 22 6.77 -9.83 -1.15
CA PHE A 22 7.98 -10.03 -0.35
C PHE A 22 9.03 -8.91 -0.47
N PHE A 23 9.03 -7.96 0.47
CA PHE A 23 10.10 -6.98 0.57
C PHE A 23 11.36 -7.69 1.04
N THR A 24 12.27 -7.88 0.11
CA THR A 24 13.62 -8.32 0.43
C THR A 24 14.28 -7.26 1.34
N LYS A 25 14.86 -7.73 2.44
CA LYS A 25 15.54 -6.90 3.47
C LYS A 25 16.59 -5.92 2.91
N SER A 26 17.03 -6.12 1.67
CA SER A 26 18.04 -5.34 0.96
C SER A 26 17.56 -3.98 0.44
N ILE A 27 16.24 -3.79 0.30
CA ILE A 27 15.69 -2.52 -0.23
C ILE A 27 15.68 -1.43 0.85
N SER A 28 15.45 -1.78 2.11
CA SER A 28 15.29 -0.81 3.22
C SER A 28 16.39 0.25 3.37
N PRO A 29 17.70 -0.09 3.38
CA PRO A 29 18.74 0.93 3.55
C PRO A 29 18.90 1.87 2.35
N LYS A 30 18.53 1.42 1.14
CA LYS A 30 18.48 2.28 -0.06
C LYS A 30 17.23 3.17 -0.05
N SER A 31 16.13 2.69 0.51
CA SER A 31 14.88 3.46 0.65
C SER A 31 15.09 4.74 1.46
N TYR A 32 15.91 4.71 2.51
CA TYR A 32 16.16 5.90 3.35
C TYR A 32 16.85 7.04 2.58
N LYS A 33 17.87 6.74 1.76
CA LYS A 33 18.48 7.74 0.86
C LYS A 33 17.51 8.24 -0.21
N LEU A 34 16.50 7.44 -0.55
CA LEU A 34 15.44 7.82 -1.47
C LEU A 34 14.52 8.88 -0.84
N ILE A 35 14.19 8.77 0.46
CA ILE A 35 13.34 9.72 1.20
C ILE A 35 13.84 11.16 1.05
N ASN A 36 15.14 11.37 1.29
CA ASN A 36 15.76 12.71 1.26
C ASN A 36 15.75 13.36 -0.14
N ASN A 37 15.48 12.58 -1.19
CA ASN A 37 15.42 13.07 -2.57
C ASN A 37 13.98 13.18 -3.11
N ILE A 38 12.97 12.79 -2.34
CA ILE A 38 11.57 12.95 -2.75
C ILE A 38 11.18 14.39 -2.50
N ILE A 39 10.93 15.12 -3.60
CA ILE A 39 10.27 16.42 -3.54
C ILE A 39 8.80 16.15 -3.20
N LEU A 40 8.39 16.55 -2.00
CA LEU A 40 6.99 16.54 -1.59
C LEU A 40 6.28 17.71 -2.29
N ASP A 41 5.88 17.50 -3.54
CA ASP A 41 4.97 18.39 -4.25
C ASP A 41 3.51 18.13 -3.82
N GLU A 42 2.55 18.86 -4.39
CA GLU A 42 1.13 18.65 -4.12
C GLU A 42 0.58 17.32 -4.68
N ASN A 43 1.40 16.54 -5.40
CA ASN A 43 0.96 15.33 -6.07
C ASN A 43 0.70 14.19 -5.06
N ILE A 44 -0.55 13.71 -5.04
CA ILE A 44 -1.02 12.62 -4.17
C ILE A 44 -0.16 11.36 -4.31
N LYS A 45 0.30 11.05 -5.53
CA LYS A 45 1.14 9.87 -5.78
C LYS A 45 2.49 9.98 -5.09
N ASN A 46 3.10 11.16 -5.09
CA ASN A 46 4.39 11.37 -4.42
C ASN A 46 4.23 11.29 -2.89
N LYS A 47 3.16 11.86 -2.35
CA LYS A 47 2.84 11.74 -0.93
C LYS A 47 2.53 10.29 -0.52
N LEU A 48 1.83 9.52 -1.36
CA LEU A 48 1.60 8.09 -1.15
C LEU A 48 2.93 7.33 -1.10
N ILE A 49 3.80 7.53 -2.09
CA ILE A 49 5.12 6.89 -2.17
C ILE A 49 5.95 7.22 -0.91
N TYR A 50 5.98 8.48 -0.52
CA TYR A 50 6.70 8.93 0.68
C TYR A 50 6.22 8.18 1.94
N ASN A 51 4.91 8.14 2.17
CA ASN A 51 4.34 7.46 3.34
C ASN A 51 4.60 5.96 3.33
N LEU A 52 4.54 5.31 2.17
CA LEU A 52 4.88 3.90 2.03
C LEU A 52 6.34 3.63 2.34
N ILE A 53 7.25 4.53 1.98
CA ILE A 53 8.66 4.40 2.33
C ILE A 53 8.87 4.49 3.85
N LEU A 54 8.17 5.40 4.54
CA LEU A 54 8.17 5.45 6.01
C LEU A 54 7.69 4.12 6.64
N ILE A 55 6.68 3.49 6.05
CA ILE A 55 6.18 2.18 6.51
C ILE A 55 7.18 1.04 6.20
N ILE A 56 7.83 1.06 5.04
CA ILE A 56 8.84 0.05 4.69
C ILE A 56 10.05 0.18 5.62
N THR A 57 10.42 1.39 5.99
CA THR A 57 11.55 1.62 6.92
C THR A 57 11.28 1.11 8.33
N PHE A 58 10.02 0.96 8.75
CA PHE A 58 9.67 0.26 9.99
C PHE A 58 10.12 -1.22 9.99
N LYS A 59 10.14 -1.90 8.84
CA LYS A 59 10.61 -3.29 8.74
C LYS A 59 12.14 -3.42 8.79
N CYS A 60 12.89 -2.31 8.82
CA CYS A 60 14.34 -2.33 9.00
C CYS A 60 14.71 -2.79 10.41
N ARG A 61 15.59 -3.78 10.55
CA ARG A 61 16.10 -4.23 11.86
C ARG A 61 17.00 -3.21 12.58
N ILE A 62 17.58 -2.26 11.84
CA ILE A 62 18.64 -1.34 12.33
C ILE A 62 18.08 0.06 12.63
N ASN A 63 16.75 0.22 12.68
CA ASN A 63 16.13 1.53 12.86
C ASN A 63 15.56 1.70 14.27
N GLU A 64 16.18 2.58 15.06
CA GLU A 64 15.73 2.95 16.41
C GLU A 64 14.39 3.69 16.38
N ASN A 65 14.10 4.43 15.30
CA ASN A 65 12.88 5.23 15.13
C ASN A 65 11.78 4.50 14.35
N LYS A 66 11.86 3.17 14.22
CA LYS A 66 10.93 2.36 13.40
C LYS A 66 9.45 2.61 13.73
N ASN A 67 9.11 2.76 15.01
CA ASN A 67 7.72 2.94 15.46
C ASN A 67 7.19 4.34 15.14
N GLU A 68 8.06 5.35 15.21
CA GLU A 68 7.74 6.72 14.82
C GLU A 68 7.47 6.80 13.31
N MET A 69 8.35 6.22 12.50
CA MET A 69 8.16 6.16 11.04
C MET A 69 6.89 5.40 10.65
N LEU A 70 6.57 4.31 11.33
CA LEU A 70 5.29 3.61 11.12
C LEU A 70 4.10 4.52 11.43
N LYS A 71 4.14 5.22 12.57
CA LYS A 71 3.07 6.13 13.01
C LYS A 71 2.90 7.28 12.02
N GLU A 72 4.00 7.91 11.62
CA GLU A 72 3.98 8.99 10.63
C GLU A 72 3.47 8.53 9.28
N GLY A 73 4.01 7.43 8.74
CA GLY A 73 3.57 6.89 7.45
C GLY A 73 2.09 6.51 7.46
N LEU A 74 1.61 5.86 8.52
CA LEU A 74 0.19 5.49 8.63
C LEU A 74 -0.73 6.71 8.78
N ASN A 75 -0.33 7.71 9.57
CA ASN A 75 -1.08 8.96 9.69
C ASN A 75 -1.09 9.72 8.36
N GLY A 76 0.04 9.76 7.66
CA GLY A 76 0.14 10.37 6.34
C GLY A 76 -0.76 9.70 5.31
N LEU A 77 -0.83 8.36 5.28
CA LEU A 77 -1.80 7.65 4.42
C LEU A 77 -3.25 8.02 4.76
N LYS A 78 -3.61 8.08 6.04
CA LYS A 78 -4.97 8.47 6.45
C LYS A 78 -5.32 9.90 6.07
N ASN A 79 -4.36 10.81 6.20
CA ASN A 79 -4.52 12.21 5.82
C ASN A 79 -4.61 12.40 4.29
N LEU A 80 -4.17 11.43 3.49
CA LEU A 80 -4.34 11.45 2.04
C LEU A 80 -5.74 11.05 1.59
N LEU A 81 -6.44 10.18 2.32
CA LEU A 81 -7.79 9.72 1.96
C LEU A 81 -8.76 10.84 1.57
N PRO A 82 -8.92 11.95 2.34
CA PRO A 82 -9.86 13.01 1.98
C PRO A 82 -9.43 13.82 0.75
N LEU A 83 -8.19 13.68 0.29
CA LEU A 83 -7.63 14.41 -0.86
C LEU A 83 -7.69 13.58 -2.15
N CYS A 84 -7.97 12.28 -2.06
CA CYS A 84 -7.92 11.36 -3.17
C CYS A 84 -9.15 11.44 -4.09
N SER A 85 -8.93 11.25 -5.38
CA SER A 85 -10.01 10.84 -6.30
C SER A 85 -10.48 9.41 -6.00
N ASN A 86 -11.61 8.97 -6.57
CA ASN A 86 -12.19 7.66 -6.28
C ASN A 86 -11.21 6.47 -6.42
N GLU A 87 -10.43 6.40 -7.50
CA GLU A 87 -9.49 5.29 -7.70
C GLU A 87 -8.24 5.39 -6.81
N GLU A 88 -7.77 6.61 -6.54
CA GLU A 88 -6.68 6.83 -5.60
C GLU A 88 -7.10 6.47 -4.17
N TYR A 89 -8.35 6.74 -3.80
CA TYR A 89 -8.93 6.40 -2.51
C TYR A 89 -8.85 4.89 -2.28
N TYR A 90 -9.29 4.07 -3.25
CA TYR A 90 -9.19 2.61 -3.12
C TYR A 90 -7.74 2.14 -3.04
N MET A 91 -6.83 2.74 -3.81
CA MET A 91 -5.40 2.40 -3.77
C MET A 91 -4.78 2.72 -2.40
N VAL A 92 -5.13 3.86 -1.80
CA VAL A 92 -4.66 4.23 -0.45
C VAL A 92 -5.27 3.31 0.60
N ASN A 93 -6.57 3.00 0.53
CA ASN A 93 -7.21 2.05 1.43
C ASN A 93 -6.56 0.67 1.37
N TYR A 94 -6.28 0.15 0.18
CA TYR A 94 -5.59 -1.15 0.02
C TYR A 94 -4.27 -1.16 0.78
N ASN A 95 -3.45 -0.13 0.59
CA ASN A 95 -2.15 -0.02 1.26
C ASN A 95 -2.30 0.05 2.78
N ILE A 96 -3.25 0.84 3.31
CA ILE A 96 -3.55 0.87 4.75
C ILE A 96 -3.96 -0.52 5.26
N GLY A 97 -4.77 -1.25 4.49
CA GLY A 97 -5.17 -2.62 4.77
C GLY A 97 -3.96 -3.55 4.93
N VAL A 98 -2.98 -3.46 4.03
CA VAL A 98 -1.77 -4.29 4.15
C VAL A 98 -0.86 -3.88 5.30
N VAL A 99 -0.83 -2.60 5.68
CA VAL A 99 -0.14 -2.18 6.92
C VAL A 99 -0.78 -2.85 8.13
N TYR A 100 -2.11 -2.74 8.28
CA TYR A 100 -2.81 -3.36 9.41
C TYR A 100 -2.67 -4.88 9.42
N HIS A 101 -2.71 -5.51 8.23
CA HIS A 101 -2.48 -6.95 8.12
C HIS A 101 -1.07 -7.33 8.59
N THR A 102 -0.05 -6.57 8.14
CA THR A 102 1.35 -6.75 8.55
C THR A 102 1.52 -6.64 10.07
N LEU A 103 0.79 -5.73 10.71
CA LEU A 103 0.85 -5.50 12.15
C LEU A 103 0.00 -6.50 12.96
N GLY A 104 -0.75 -7.39 12.31
CA GLY A 104 -1.62 -8.37 12.97
C GLY A 104 -3.00 -7.82 13.38
N TYR A 105 -3.32 -6.58 13.02
CA TYR A 105 -4.62 -5.96 13.27
C TYR A 105 -5.64 -6.36 12.21
N ILE A 106 -6.03 -7.64 12.23
CA ILE A 106 -6.78 -8.28 11.14
C ILE A 106 -8.14 -7.64 10.87
N GLY A 107 -8.91 -7.28 11.90
CA GLY A 107 -10.21 -6.63 11.72
C GLY A 107 -10.13 -5.27 11.02
N PHE A 108 -9.07 -4.50 11.29
CA PHE A 108 -8.80 -3.26 10.56
C PHE A 108 -8.41 -3.56 9.12
N ALA A 109 -7.50 -4.51 8.89
CA ALA A 109 -7.09 -4.91 7.54
C ALA A 109 -8.29 -5.29 6.66
N GLU A 110 -9.19 -6.13 7.19
CA GLU A 110 -10.42 -6.56 6.53
C GLU A 110 -11.29 -5.38 6.11
N LYS A 111 -11.54 -4.42 7.02
CA LYS A 111 -12.32 -3.21 6.73
C LYS A 111 -11.76 -2.49 5.49
N TYR A 112 -10.45 -2.25 5.47
CA TYR A 112 -9.81 -1.52 4.37
C TYR A 112 -9.82 -2.29 3.05
N TYR A 113 -9.67 -3.62 3.06
CA TYR A 113 -9.77 -4.40 1.82
C TYR A 113 -11.18 -4.42 1.26
N LYS A 114 -12.22 -4.39 2.09
CA LYS A 114 -13.62 -4.33 1.63
C LYS A 114 -13.92 -3.04 0.87
N GLU A 115 -13.39 -1.91 1.31
CA GLU A 115 -13.51 -0.63 0.59
C GLU A 115 -13.01 -0.75 -0.86
N CYS A 116 -11.93 -1.51 -1.07
CA CYS A 116 -11.30 -1.66 -2.38
C CYS A 116 -12.10 -2.49 -3.38
N LEU A 117 -13.14 -3.20 -2.93
CA LEU A 117 -14.00 -4.02 -3.81
C LEU A 117 -14.89 -3.17 -4.72
N SER A 118 -15.10 -1.90 -4.38
CA SER A 118 -15.85 -0.92 -5.19
C SER A 118 -15.01 -0.23 -6.27
N SER A 119 -13.73 -0.61 -6.41
CA SER A 119 -12.81 -0.08 -7.40
C SER A 119 -13.18 -0.49 -8.84
N ASN A 120 -12.98 0.40 -9.81
CA ASN A 120 -13.07 0.02 -11.22
C ASN A 120 -11.81 -0.73 -11.68
N ASN A 121 -10.68 -0.54 -11.00
CA ASN A 121 -9.47 -1.31 -11.23
C ASN A 121 -9.65 -2.79 -10.81
N MET A 122 -9.71 -3.70 -11.82
CA MET A 122 -9.88 -5.14 -11.62
C MET A 122 -8.70 -5.79 -10.89
N GLU A 123 -7.48 -5.33 -11.12
CA GLU A 123 -6.29 -5.87 -10.45
C GLU A 123 -6.33 -5.57 -8.96
N LEU A 124 -6.70 -4.34 -8.58
CA LEU A 124 -6.86 -3.93 -7.19
C LEU A 124 -7.94 -4.76 -6.48
N LYS A 125 -9.07 -5.02 -7.15
CA LYS A 125 -10.13 -5.88 -6.62
C LYS A 125 -9.63 -7.29 -6.37
N ARG A 126 -8.98 -7.92 -7.35
CA ARG A 126 -8.43 -9.28 -7.23
C ARG A 126 -7.47 -9.40 -6.05
N LEU A 127 -6.60 -8.42 -5.85
CA LEU A 127 -5.62 -8.44 -4.76
C LEU A 127 -6.25 -8.18 -3.39
N SER A 128 -7.26 -7.32 -3.35
CA SER A 128 -8.06 -7.11 -2.13
C SER A 128 -8.82 -8.38 -1.75
N ARG A 129 -9.45 -9.06 -2.72
CA ARG A 129 -10.11 -10.36 -2.54
C ARG A 129 -9.13 -11.43 -2.03
N LEU A 130 -7.95 -11.54 -2.65
CA LEU A 130 -6.92 -12.48 -2.22
C LEU A 130 -6.53 -12.27 -0.75
N ASN A 131 -6.31 -11.04 -0.33
CA ASN A 131 -5.99 -10.73 1.08
C ASN A 131 -7.15 -11.06 2.03
N LEU A 132 -8.40 -10.80 1.63
CA LEU A 132 -9.59 -11.20 2.40
C LEU A 132 -9.71 -12.72 2.51
N LEU A 133 -9.47 -13.47 1.44
CA LEU A 133 -9.45 -14.93 1.44
C LEU A 133 -8.40 -15.48 2.42
N ILE A 134 -7.19 -14.90 2.43
CA ILE A 134 -6.13 -15.28 3.39
C ILE A 134 -6.61 -15.06 4.83
N ILE A 135 -7.25 -13.91 5.11
CA ILE A 135 -7.81 -13.60 6.44
C ILE A 135 -8.87 -14.63 6.84
N TYR A 136 -9.86 -14.89 5.99
CA TYR A 136 -10.98 -15.77 6.33
C TYR A 136 -10.58 -17.25 6.42
N LYS A 137 -9.67 -17.70 5.54
CA LYS A 137 -9.13 -19.06 5.61
C LYS A 137 -8.38 -19.30 6.91
N LYS A 138 -7.59 -18.32 7.36
CA LYS A 138 -6.84 -18.43 8.63
C LYS A 138 -7.78 -18.41 9.86
N ASN A 139 -8.91 -17.71 9.76
CA ASN A 139 -9.90 -17.60 10.84
C ASN A 139 -10.99 -18.68 10.80
N ASN A 140 -10.88 -19.70 9.92
CA ASN A 140 -11.87 -20.77 9.76
C ASN A 140 -13.31 -20.28 9.48
N SER A 141 -13.45 -19.08 8.92
CA SER A 141 -14.76 -18.47 8.65
C SER A 141 -15.38 -19.01 7.37
N VAL A 142 -16.62 -19.51 7.41
CA VAL A 142 -17.35 -20.04 6.25
C VAL A 142 -17.59 -18.97 5.16
N CYS A 143 -17.45 -17.68 5.48
CA CYS A 143 -17.65 -16.55 4.57
C CYS A 143 -16.65 -16.44 3.40
N TYR A 144 -15.60 -17.27 3.33
CA TYR A 144 -14.64 -17.22 2.22
C TYR A 144 -15.25 -17.65 0.87
N ARG A 145 -16.29 -18.48 0.86
CA ARG A 145 -16.89 -19.03 -0.39
C ARG A 145 -17.41 -17.95 -1.33
N LYS A 146 -18.00 -16.89 -0.79
CA LYS A 146 -18.51 -15.73 -1.55
C LYS A 146 -17.44 -15.07 -2.44
N TYR A 147 -16.18 -15.10 -2.01
CA TYR A 147 -15.09 -14.45 -2.76
C TYR A 147 -14.47 -15.34 -3.83
N TYR A 148 -14.79 -16.65 -3.85
CA TYR A 148 -14.39 -17.56 -4.94
C TYR A 148 -15.39 -17.50 -6.11
N GLU A 149 -16.70 -17.39 -5.82
CA GLU A 149 -17.76 -17.41 -6.84
C GLU A 149 -17.78 -16.15 -7.74
N GLU A 150 -17.19 -15.04 -7.29
CA GLU A 150 -17.12 -13.79 -8.07
C GLU A 150 -15.94 -13.73 -9.08
N ASP A 151 -15.05 -14.73 -9.09
CA ASP A 151 -13.92 -14.83 -10.04
C ASP A 151 -14.27 -15.69 -11.27
N ASP A 152 -15.32 -16.53 -11.20
CA ASP A 152 -15.79 -17.37 -12.33
C ASP A 152 -16.49 -16.58 -13.45
N PHE A 153 -16.73 -15.28 -13.24
CA PHE A 153 -17.41 -14.38 -14.18
C PHE A 153 -16.53 -13.24 -14.73
N CYS A 154 -15.19 -13.31 -14.54
CA CYS A 154 -14.24 -12.33 -15.08
C CYS A 154 -13.49 -12.87 -16.32
#